data_AF-A0A5J5AUX2-F1
#
_entry.id   AF-A0A5J5AUX2-F1
#
_cell.length_a   1.000
_cell.length_b   1.000
_cell.length_c   1.000
_cell.angle_alpha   90.00
_cell.angle_beta   90.00
_cell.angle_gamma   90.00
#
_symmetry.space_group_name_H-M   'P 1'
#
loop_
_entity.id
_entity.type
_entity.pdbx_description
1 polymer ?
#
loop_
_entity_poly.entity_id
_entity_poly.type
_entity_poly.pdbx_seq_one_letter_code
_entity_poly.pdbx_strand_id
1 'polypeptide(L)'
;MASSILRSLLLLSCSFFFSTTWALNPSSSTTTSDLQYPHLSSIRSVCKSTPYPDVCFDSMKLSISINISPNIITILLQSLQTALSEAGKLSNLLSNVGGSNIIEKQRGAIQDCKELHQITVSSLKRSMSRIRSAESQKLTDARAFLSAALTNKNTCLEGLDSASGPSKPVVVNSLITTYKYVSNSLSILSKPGTSKGRRLMGVPRWLQKKDRRILESSGDEYDPSEVLMVAADGTGNFTTITEAINFAPNNSYDRIIIYVREGVYEENVEIPSYKPNIVLLGDGSDVTVITGNRSVADGWTTFRSATAAVSGDGFLARDISFENRAGAGKHQAVALRVNADLSAVYRCTINGYQDTLYVHSFRQFYRECDISGTIDFVFGNAAVVFQACNIISRMPMPGQSTVITAQSRDTPEEDTGITIQNCSIVATDELHSNSSSFKSYLGRPWKVYSRTVYIESYIDDFIDPAGWAQWSGDQGLDTLYYGEYDNTGPGSGTEDRVSWEGYHVMDYNDASNFTVSEFITGDEWLDSTSFPYDDGV
;
A
#
# COMPACT_ATOMS: atom_id res chain seq x y z
N MET A 1 -37.71 -39.31 15.51
CA MET A 1 -38.86 -39.63 16.37
C MET A 1 -38.95 -38.57 17.47
N ALA A 2 -40.08 -37.83 17.53
CA ALA A 2 -40.58 -36.93 18.59
C ALA A 2 -39.63 -35.79 19.06
N SER A 3 -40.03 -34.56 19.40
CA SER A 3 -41.32 -33.90 19.71
C SER A 3 -41.02 -32.37 19.74
N SER A 4 -41.74 -31.52 18.98
CA SER A 4 -42.83 -30.61 19.40
C SER A 4 -42.43 -29.45 20.34
N ILE A 5 -42.70 -28.18 20.02
CA ILE A 5 -43.82 -27.32 20.51
C ILE A 5 -43.50 -25.86 20.05
N LEU A 6 -44.36 -24.87 19.79
CA LEU A 6 -45.79 -24.73 19.46
C LEU A 6 -46.08 -23.19 19.42
N ARG A 7 -46.76 -22.74 18.35
CA ARG A 7 -47.78 -21.65 18.23
C ARG A 7 -47.47 -20.15 18.36
N SER A 8 -47.83 -19.48 17.26
CA SER A 8 -48.31 -18.10 17.05
C SER A 8 -49.76 -17.86 17.53
N LEU A 9 -50.12 -16.58 17.76
CA LEU A 9 -51.46 -15.92 17.60
C LEU A 9 -51.23 -14.39 17.69
N LEU A 10 -51.50 -13.56 16.66
CA LEU A 10 -52.77 -12.97 16.16
C LEU A 10 -53.24 -11.68 16.87
N LEU A 11 -53.07 -10.56 16.14
CA LEU A 11 -53.86 -9.32 15.96
C LEU A 11 -55.11 -9.05 16.84
N LEU A 12 -55.30 -7.80 17.31
CA LEU A 12 -56.30 -6.86 16.77
C LEU A 12 -56.24 -5.43 17.40
N SER A 13 -56.74 -4.49 16.60
CA SER A 13 -56.94 -3.03 16.70
C SER A 13 -57.73 -2.45 17.89
N CYS A 14 -57.52 -1.15 18.20
CA CYS A 14 -58.60 -0.15 18.31
C CYS A 14 -58.08 1.29 18.45
N SER A 15 -58.89 2.25 18.03
CA SER A 15 -58.55 3.65 17.75
C SER A 15 -59.28 4.62 18.72
N PHE A 16 -58.69 5.82 18.86
CA PHE A 16 -59.34 7.15 18.89
C PHE A 16 -59.84 7.87 20.19
N PHE A 17 -59.43 9.16 20.24
CA PHE A 17 -60.03 10.42 20.78
C PHE A 17 -59.83 10.90 22.26
N PHE A 18 -59.10 12.06 22.39
CA PHE A 18 -59.29 13.33 23.17
C PHE A 18 -59.75 13.29 24.66
N SER A 19 -59.33 14.10 25.64
CA SER A 19 -59.06 15.56 25.72
C SER A 19 -58.45 15.98 27.11
N THR A 20 -57.77 17.15 27.17
CA THR A 20 -57.62 18.21 28.24
C THR A 20 -57.93 17.90 29.74
N THR A 21 -57.27 18.38 30.82
CA THR A 21 -56.55 19.64 31.18
C THR A 21 -56.00 19.54 32.64
N TRP A 22 -54.85 20.20 32.92
CA TRP A 22 -54.43 20.96 34.14
C TRP A 22 -54.21 20.29 35.52
N ALA A 23 -52.97 20.38 36.06
CA ALA A 23 -52.56 21.29 37.17
C ALA A 23 -51.28 20.81 37.93
N LEU A 24 -50.29 21.73 38.05
CA LEU A 24 -49.42 22.11 39.20
C LEU A 24 -49.09 21.04 40.28
N ASN A 25 -47.87 20.85 40.81
CA ASN A 25 -46.63 21.63 40.90
C ASN A 25 -45.47 20.69 41.37
N PRO A 26 -44.19 21.10 41.30
CA PRO A 26 -43.02 20.23 41.34
C PRO A 26 -42.45 20.02 42.75
N SER A 27 -41.88 18.84 42.99
CA SER A 27 -40.89 18.64 44.05
C SER A 27 -39.50 18.53 43.42
N SER A 28 -38.65 19.46 43.81
CA SER A 28 -37.24 19.57 43.49
C SER A 28 -36.49 18.23 43.57
N SER A 29 -35.94 17.80 42.44
CA SER A 29 -34.69 17.05 42.45
C SER A 29 -33.65 17.89 41.72
N THR A 30 -32.56 18.12 42.43
CA THR A 30 -31.35 18.83 42.03
C THR A 30 -30.91 18.42 40.64
N THR A 31 -31.10 19.34 39.68
CA THR A 31 -30.34 19.33 38.44
C THR A 31 -28.87 19.56 38.81
N THR A 32 -28.07 18.50 38.76
CA THR A 32 -26.64 18.66 38.48
C THR A 32 -26.56 19.44 37.18
N SER A 33 -26.16 20.70 37.28
CA SER A 33 -25.85 21.53 36.13
C SER A 33 -24.76 20.82 35.33
N ASP A 34 -25.17 20.14 34.27
CA ASP A 34 -24.29 19.68 33.21
C ASP A 34 -23.64 20.95 32.65
N LEU A 35 -22.41 21.23 33.10
CA LEU A 35 -21.58 22.28 32.56
C LEU A 35 -21.25 21.86 31.12
N GLN A 36 -22.16 22.18 30.21
CA GLN A 36 -22.07 21.80 28.80
C GLN A 36 -21.06 22.72 28.13
N TYR A 37 -19.77 22.40 28.31
CA TYR A 37 -18.69 23.09 27.63
C TYR A 37 -18.81 22.85 26.12
N PRO A 38 -18.96 23.89 25.28
CA PRO A 38 -19.12 23.75 23.81
C PRO A 38 -17.91 23.10 23.10
N HIS A 39 -16.77 23.06 23.79
CA HIS A 39 -15.58 22.33 23.38
C HIS A 39 -15.75 20.79 23.42
N LEU A 40 -16.38 20.28 24.48
CA LEU A 40 -16.58 18.86 24.70
C LEU A 40 -17.53 18.26 23.65
N SER A 41 -18.55 19.00 23.24
CA SER A 41 -19.44 18.61 22.14
C SER A 41 -18.73 18.56 20.79
N SER A 42 -17.84 19.53 20.51
CA SER A 42 -17.06 19.59 19.27
C SER A 42 -16.10 18.40 19.14
N ILE A 43 -15.36 18.06 20.20
CA ILE A 43 -14.48 16.88 20.22
C ILE A 43 -15.27 15.58 20.08
N ARG A 44 -16.38 15.45 20.82
CA ARG A 44 -17.24 14.26 20.75
C ARG A 44 -17.82 14.07 19.34
N SER A 45 -18.16 15.15 18.65
CA SER A 45 -18.62 15.13 17.26
C SER A 45 -17.53 14.56 16.33
N VAL A 46 -16.32 15.09 16.40
CA VAL A 46 -15.18 14.61 15.58
C VAL A 46 -14.88 13.13 15.87
N CYS A 47 -14.74 12.76 17.15
CA CYS A 47 -14.40 11.39 17.53
C CYS A 47 -15.49 10.37 17.17
N LYS A 48 -16.77 10.78 17.13
CA LYS A 48 -17.87 9.90 16.71
C LYS A 48 -17.70 9.41 15.26
N SER A 49 -17.05 10.19 14.41
CA SER A 49 -16.76 9.81 13.02
C SER A 49 -15.53 8.92 12.83
N THR A 50 -14.79 8.62 13.90
CA THR A 50 -13.57 7.80 13.83
C THR A 50 -13.86 6.31 14.07
N PRO A 51 -13.03 5.39 13.53
CA PRO A 51 -13.21 3.95 13.76
C PRO A 51 -13.15 3.53 15.23
N TYR A 52 -12.44 4.29 16.08
CA TYR A 52 -12.33 4.03 17.52
C TYR A 52 -12.68 5.27 18.36
N PRO A 53 -13.98 5.62 18.51
CA PRO A 53 -14.42 6.86 19.15
C PRO A 53 -13.91 7.05 20.58
N ASP A 54 -13.90 5.99 21.39
CA ASP A 54 -13.45 6.06 22.78
C ASP A 54 -11.94 6.34 22.87
N VAL A 55 -11.16 5.68 22.01
CA VAL A 55 -9.71 5.90 21.89
C VAL A 55 -9.41 7.32 21.42
N CYS A 56 -10.20 7.83 20.47
CA CYS A 56 -10.10 9.22 20.01
C CYS A 56 -10.37 10.19 21.17
N PHE A 57 -11.46 9.98 21.91
CA PHE A 57 -11.83 10.86 23.03
C PHE A 57 -10.77 10.84 24.13
N ASP A 58 -10.23 9.66 24.44
CA ASP A 58 -9.17 9.49 25.43
C ASP A 58 -7.87 10.20 25.05
N SER A 59 -7.52 10.25 23.76
CA SER A 59 -6.35 11.00 23.27
C SER A 59 -6.44 12.52 23.49
N MET A 60 -7.66 13.03 23.74
CA MET A 60 -7.94 14.46 23.91
C MET A 60 -8.09 14.91 25.36
N LYS A 61 -7.90 14.01 26.34
CA LYS A 61 -8.10 14.31 27.77
C LYS A 61 -7.36 15.55 28.25
N LEU A 62 -6.13 15.76 27.79
CA LEU A 62 -5.32 16.96 28.13
C LEU A 62 -5.93 18.25 27.56
N SER A 63 -6.41 18.25 26.32
CA SER A 63 -7.05 19.42 25.69
C SER A 63 -8.38 19.76 26.37
N ILE A 64 -9.14 18.73 26.79
CA ILE A 64 -10.36 18.88 27.59
C ILE A 64 -10.05 19.58 28.92
N SER A 65 -8.91 19.29 29.55
CA SER A 65 -8.52 19.91 30.83
C SER A 65 -8.10 21.39 30.72
N ILE A 66 -7.69 21.87 29.53
CA ILE A 66 -7.15 23.24 29.34
C ILE A 66 -8.21 24.20 28.72
N ASN A 67 -9.40 23.70 28.35
CA ASN A 67 -10.55 24.49 27.87
C ASN A 67 -10.24 25.38 26.64
N ILE A 68 -9.50 24.86 25.64
CA ILE A 68 -9.15 25.59 24.40
C ILE A 68 -9.99 25.07 23.24
N SER A 69 -10.97 25.83 22.73
CA SER A 69 -11.77 25.41 21.55
C SER A 69 -10.86 25.00 20.39
N PRO A 70 -10.66 23.70 20.10
CA PRO A 70 -9.62 23.26 19.21
C PRO A 70 -10.21 23.19 17.80
N ASN A 71 -9.52 23.80 16.85
CA ASN A 71 -9.82 23.55 15.45
C ASN A 71 -9.40 22.11 15.07
N ILE A 72 -9.85 21.63 13.91
CA ILE A 72 -9.60 20.25 13.46
C ILE A 72 -8.11 19.91 13.38
N ILE A 73 -7.26 20.88 13.04
CA ILE A 73 -5.80 20.70 12.96
C ILE A 73 -5.21 20.46 14.35
N THR A 74 -5.65 21.22 15.37
CA THR A 74 -5.21 21.01 16.75
C THR A 74 -5.65 19.65 17.28
N ILE A 75 -6.88 19.23 17.00
CA ILE A 75 -7.38 17.88 17.34
C ILE A 75 -6.49 16.82 16.66
N LEU A 76 -6.26 16.95 15.37
CA LEU A 76 -5.45 16.01 14.61
C LEU A 76 -4.00 15.92 15.13
N LEU A 77 -3.34 17.06 15.38
CA LEU A 77 -1.99 17.09 15.94
C LEU A 77 -1.92 16.44 17.32
N GLN A 78 -2.95 16.61 18.17
CA GLN A 78 -3.03 15.98 19.48
C GLN A 78 -3.24 14.46 19.37
N SER A 79 -4.10 14.02 18.44
CA SER A 79 -4.32 12.59 18.14
C SER A 79 -3.01 11.94 17.71
N LEU A 80 -2.28 12.60 16.80
CA LEU A 80 -1.03 12.11 16.25
C LEU A 80 0.12 12.14 17.27
N GLN A 81 0.15 13.13 18.16
CA GLN A 81 1.08 13.15 19.29
C GLN A 81 0.85 11.97 20.25
N THR A 82 -0.41 11.60 20.48
CA THR A 82 -0.76 10.42 21.28
C THR A 82 -0.34 9.14 20.56
N ALA A 83 -0.62 9.03 19.26
CA ALA A 83 -0.17 7.90 18.44
C ALA A 83 1.36 7.73 18.50
N LEU A 84 2.12 8.83 18.42
CA LEU A 84 3.58 8.80 18.51
C LEU A 84 4.07 8.37 19.90
N SER A 85 3.38 8.78 20.97
CA SER A 85 3.66 8.35 22.34
C SER A 85 3.47 6.85 22.52
N GLU A 86 2.33 6.31 22.09
CA GLU A 86 2.06 4.86 22.15
C GLU A 86 3.01 4.07 21.24
N ALA A 87 3.34 4.61 20.06
CA ALA A 87 4.35 4.01 19.18
C ALA A 87 5.73 3.94 19.85
N GLY A 88 6.11 4.93 20.66
CA GLY A 88 7.33 4.89 21.47
C GLY A 88 7.33 3.75 22.50
N LYS A 89 6.19 3.49 23.16
CA LYS A 89 6.05 2.35 24.09
C LYS A 89 6.18 1.02 23.35
N LEU A 90 5.56 0.90 22.18
CA LEU A 90 5.68 -0.28 21.33
C LEU A 90 7.12 -0.50 20.83
N SER A 91 7.85 0.56 20.50
CA SER A 91 9.28 0.44 20.13
C SER A 91 10.11 -0.16 21.25
N ASN A 92 9.86 0.26 22.51
CA ASN A 92 10.53 -0.32 23.68
C ASN A 92 10.16 -1.80 23.86
N LEU A 93 8.88 -2.16 23.68
CA LEU A 93 8.44 -3.55 23.73
C LEU A 93 9.14 -4.40 22.67
N LEU A 94 9.08 -4.00 21.40
CA LEU A 94 9.69 -4.74 20.29
C LEU A 94 11.22 -4.90 20.45
N SER A 95 11.90 -3.89 21.00
CA SER A 95 13.34 -3.96 21.28
C SER A 95 13.68 -5.01 22.34
N ASN A 96 12.83 -5.17 23.37
CA ASN A 96 13.05 -6.10 24.48
C ASN A 96 12.56 -7.53 24.21
N VAL A 97 11.84 -7.77 23.12
CA VAL A 97 11.31 -9.09 22.75
C VAL A 97 12.42 -10.05 22.28
N GLY A 98 13.61 -9.55 21.94
CA GLY A 98 14.74 -10.33 21.40
C GLY A 98 15.39 -11.37 22.32
N GLY A 99 14.77 -11.70 23.46
CA GLY A 99 15.32 -12.58 24.49
C GLY A 99 14.99 -14.07 24.37
N SER A 100 13.73 -14.50 24.23
CA SER A 100 13.37 -15.95 24.15
C SER A 100 11.87 -16.31 24.10
N ASN A 101 10.92 -15.38 23.95
CA ASN A 101 9.51 -15.67 24.25
C ASN A 101 8.55 -15.64 23.03
N ILE A 102 9.07 -15.43 21.83
CA ILE A 102 8.34 -15.63 20.57
C ILE A 102 9.10 -16.66 19.75
N ILE A 103 8.40 -17.72 19.38
CA ILE A 103 8.89 -18.79 18.52
C ILE A 103 8.37 -18.50 17.12
N GLU A 104 9.27 -18.05 16.25
CA GLU A 104 8.97 -17.70 14.87
C GLU A 104 8.98 -18.95 13.99
N LYS A 105 7.87 -19.26 13.32
CA LYS A 105 7.81 -20.34 12.32
C LYS A 105 8.48 -19.90 11.01
N GLN A 106 8.26 -18.64 10.63
CA GLN A 106 8.92 -17.98 9.51
C GLN A 106 10.02 -17.05 10.04
N ARG A 107 11.21 -17.15 9.46
CA ARG A 107 12.39 -16.37 9.82
C ARG A 107 12.13 -14.89 9.63
N GLY A 108 12.31 -14.13 10.71
CA GLY A 108 12.38 -12.67 10.68
C GLY A 108 11.04 -11.95 10.83
N ALA A 109 9.96 -12.62 11.22
CA ALA A 109 8.68 -11.97 11.54
C ALA A 109 8.81 -10.85 12.59
N ILE A 110 9.60 -11.06 13.65
CA ILE A 110 9.87 -10.02 14.66
C ILE A 110 10.75 -8.92 14.12
N GLN A 111 11.70 -9.26 13.24
CA GLN A 111 12.54 -8.28 12.59
C GLN A 111 11.72 -7.41 11.62
N ASP A 112 10.77 -8.00 10.89
CA ASP A 112 9.79 -7.30 10.04
C ASP A 112 8.99 -6.30 10.88
N CYS A 113 8.42 -6.75 12.00
CA CYS A 113 7.71 -5.88 12.91
C CYS A 113 8.55 -4.71 13.42
N LYS A 114 9.84 -4.92 13.72
CA LYS A 114 10.75 -3.84 14.16
C LYS A 114 10.98 -2.82 13.05
N GLU A 115 11.32 -3.27 11.84
CA GLU A 115 11.60 -2.40 10.69
C GLU A 115 10.36 -1.63 10.26
N LEU A 116 9.24 -2.32 10.08
CA LEU A 116 7.94 -1.74 9.71
C LEU A 116 7.47 -0.72 10.76
N HIS A 117 7.66 -1.02 12.05
CA HIS A 117 7.32 -0.07 13.12
C HIS A 117 8.25 1.14 13.16
N GLN A 118 9.54 0.98 12.87
CA GLN A 118 10.47 2.11 12.74
C GLN A 118 10.07 3.04 11.59
N ILE A 119 9.70 2.48 10.44
CA ILE A 119 9.15 3.24 9.30
C ILE A 119 7.87 3.97 9.72
N THR A 120 6.96 3.30 10.44
CA THR A 120 5.76 3.94 10.99
C THR A 120 6.10 5.14 11.87
N VAL A 121 7.04 5.01 12.81
CA VAL A 121 7.43 6.12 13.69
C VAL A 121 7.96 7.31 12.88
N SER A 122 8.71 7.06 11.81
CA SER A 122 9.15 8.11 10.87
C SER A 122 7.97 8.76 10.15
N SER A 123 7.05 7.95 9.61
CA SER A 123 5.82 8.40 8.95
C SER A 123 4.97 9.29 9.86
N LEU A 124 4.74 8.91 11.13
CA LEU A 124 3.98 9.72 12.09
C LEU A 124 4.63 11.09 12.33
N LYS A 125 5.95 11.14 12.49
CA LYS A 125 6.69 12.41 12.64
C LYS A 125 6.60 13.29 11.40
N ARG A 126 6.69 12.70 10.21
CA ARG A 126 6.52 13.41 8.94
C ARG A 126 5.10 13.96 8.78
N SER A 127 4.07 13.15 9.07
CA SER A 127 2.67 13.59 9.07
C SER A 127 2.46 14.78 9.99
N MET A 128 3.04 14.79 11.21
CA MET A 128 2.95 15.94 12.12
C MET A 128 3.53 17.22 11.50
N SER A 129 4.70 17.12 10.85
CA SER A 129 5.34 18.26 10.20
C SER A 129 4.47 18.80 9.05
N ARG A 130 3.88 17.91 8.26
CA ARG A 130 3.01 18.25 7.13
C ARG A 130 1.71 18.90 7.58
N ILE A 131 1.03 18.34 8.58
CA ILE A 131 -0.24 18.85 9.11
C ILE A 131 -0.10 20.27 9.69
N ARG A 132 1.02 20.60 10.33
CA ARG A 132 1.28 21.95 10.88
C ARG A 132 1.23 23.07 9.84
N SER A 133 1.48 22.76 8.57
CA SER A 133 1.43 23.75 7.50
C SER A 133 0.01 24.13 7.06
N ALA A 134 -0.98 23.26 7.32
CA ALA A 134 -2.35 23.38 6.84
C ALA A 134 -2.54 23.48 5.31
N GLU A 135 -1.50 23.20 4.50
CA GLU A 135 -1.59 23.22 3.04
C GLU A 135 -2.19 21.90 2.52
N SER A 136 -3.16 21.97 1.59
CA SER A 136 -3.88 20.79 1.05
C SER A 136 -2.93 19.67 0.62
N GLN A 137 -1.88 20.01 -0.12
CA GLN A 137 -0.92 19.02 -0.61
C GLN A 137 -0.16 18.30 0.51
N LYS A 138 0.24 19.04 1.54
CA LYS A 138 0.92 18.46 2.69
C LYS A 138 -0.05 17.56 3.48
N LEU A 139 -1.36 17.82 3.44
CA LEU A 139 -2.34 16.91 4.02
C LEU A 139 -2.46 15.60 3.22
N THR A 140 -2.35 15.65 1.89
CA THR A 140 -2.24 14.44 1.03
C THR A 140 -1.01 13.61 1.38
N ASP A 141 0.16 14.24 1.52
CA ASP A 141 1.37 13.56 2.01
C ASP A 141 1.15 12.90 3.39
N ALA A 142 0.55 13.64 4.33
CA ALA A 142 0.29 13.12 5.67
C ALA A 142 -0.64 11.91 5.65
N ARG A 143 -1.60 11.87 4.73
CA ARG A 143 -2.47 10.72 4.50
C ARG A 143 -1.69 9.53 3.97
N ALA A 144 -0.89 9.70 2.93
CA ALA A 144 -0.07 8.62 2.36
C ALA A 144 0.82 7.96 3.43
N PHE A 145 1.45 8.78 4.28
CA PHE A 145 2.27 8.30 5.40
C PHE A 145 1.47 7.52 6.46
N LEU A 146 0.24 7.94 6.76
CA LEU A 146 -0.62 7.25 7.73
C LEU A 146 -1.22 5.95 7.17
N SER A 147 -1.59 5.91 5.89
CA SER A 147 -1.99 4.66 5.20
C SER A 147 -0.85 3.64 5.20
N ALA A 148 0.38 4.10 4.89
CA ALA A 148 1.55 3.24 4.94
C ALA A 148 1.82 2.70 6.35
N ALA A 149 1.59 3.49 7.40
CA ALA A 149 1.69 3.02 8.78
C ALA A 149 0.67 1.91 9.09
N LEU A 150 -0.59 2.04 8.66
CA LEU A 150 -1.60 0.97 8.85
C LEU A 150 -1.23 -0.30 8.07
N THR A 151 -0.66 -0.15 6.88
CA THR A 151 -0.12 -1.27 6.09
C THR A 151 1.01 -1.99 6.84
N ASN A 152 1.99 -1.24 7.35
CA ASN A 152 3.10 -1.78 8.14
C ASN A 152 2.60 -2.61 9.35
N LYS A 153 1.53 -2.17 10.02
CA LYS A 153 0.87 -2.93 11.08
C LYS A 153 0.29 -4.24 10.56
N ASN A 154 -0.44 -4.22 9.44
CA ASN A 154 -1.06 -5.42 8.87
C ASN A 154 -0.01 -6.48 8.52
N THR A 155 1.06 -6.10 7.81
CA THR A 155 2.15 -7.01 7.45
C THR A 155 2.87 -7.59 8.67
N CYS A 156 3.10 -6.78 9.70
CA CYS A 156 3.66 -7.28 10.96
C CYS A 156 2.73 -8.29 11.65
N LEU A 157 1.42 -8.03 11.70
CA LEU A 157 0.45 -8.97 12.28
C LEU A 157 0.40 -10.29 11.51
N GLU A 158 0.41 -10.25 10.19
CA GLU A 158 0.41 -11.44 9.32
C GLU A 158 1.68 -12.28 9.51
N GLY A 159 2.85 -11.63 9.62
CA GLY A 159 4.09 -12.33 9.96
C GLY A 159 4.02 -13.03 11.33
N LEU A 160 3.33 -12.41 12.29
CA LEU A 160 3.13 -12.96 13.63
C LEU A 160 2.06 -14.06 13.70
N ASP A 161 1.18 -14.20 12.70
CA ASP A 161 0.09 -15.19 12.73
C ASP A 161 0.62 -16.61 12.87
N SER A 162 1.72 -16.91 12.18
CA SER A 162 2.38 -18.22 12.24
C SER A 162 3.27 -18.43 13.48
N ALA A 163 3.59 -17.36 14.21
CA ALA A 163 4.44 -17.41 15.40
C ALA A 163 3.69 -17.96 16.63
N SER A 164 4.42 -18.37 17.66
CA SER A 164 3.88 -18.84 18.95
C SER A 164 4.70 -18.35 20.13
N GLY A 165 4.28 -18.68 21.36
CA GLY A 165 4.99 -18.31 22.59
C GLY A 165 4.27 -17.27 23.46
N PRO A 166 4.67 -17.14 24.75
CA PRO A 166 3.93 -16.37 25.74
C PRO A 166 3.91 -14.86 25.48
N SER A 167 4.88 -14.32 24.74
CA SER A 167 4.93 -12.89 24.43
C SER A 167 4.12 -12.50 23.19
N LYS A 168 3.70 -13.45 22.34
CA LYS A 168 2.91 -13.16 21.13
C LYS A 168 1.63 -12.37 21.45
N PRO A 169 0.77 -12.79 22.39
CA PRO A 169 -0.45 -12.04 22.70
C PRO A 169 -0.18 -10.61 23.18
N VAL A 170 0.91 -10.41 23.95
CA VAL A 170 1.30 -9.09 24.46
C VAL A 170 1.72 -8.18 23.30
N VAL A 171 2.55 -8.68 22.39
CA VAL A 171 3.01 -7.92 21.21
C VAL A 171 1.84 -7.61 20.28
N VAL A 172 1.01 -8.60 19.95
CA VAL A 172 -0.17 -8.42 19.09
C VAL A 172 -1.15 -7.41 19.69
N ASN A 173 -1.46 -7.51 20.99
CA ASN A 173 -2.36 -6.56 21.64
C ASN A 173 -1.77 -5.14 21.69
N SER A 174 -0.46 -5.01 21.91
CA SER A 174 0.23 -3.71 21.89
C SER A 174 0.24 -3.09 20.49
N LEU A 175 0.45 -3.89 19.43
CA LEU A 175 0.32 -3.46 18.04
C LEU A 175 -1.08 -2.95 17.76
N ILE A 176 -2.10 -3.79 17.99
CA ILE A 176 -3.50 -3.43 17.74
C ILE A 176 -3.86 -2.15 18.49
N THR A 177 -3.53 -2.05 19.78
CA THR A 177 -3.86 -0.87 20.60
C THR A 177 -3.16 0.39 20.11
N THR A 178 -1.87 0.32 19.77
CA THR A 178 -1.10 1.47 19.28
C THR A 178 -1.68 2.01 17.97
N TYR A 179 -2.00 1.12 17.03
CA TYR A 179 -2.45 1.53 15.70
C TYR A 179 -3.92 1.97 15.64
N LYS A 180 -4.73 1.76 16.70
CA LYS A 180 -6.03 2.44 16.84
C LYS A 180 -5.88 3.97 16.83
N TYR A 181 -4.84 4.50 17.47
CA TYR A 181 -4.57 5.94 17.46
C TYR A 181 -4.15 6.45 16.08
N VAL A 182 -3.39 5.64 15.33
CA VAL A 182 -3.01 5.94 13.93
C VAL A 182 -4.25 5.97 13.03
N SER A 183 -5.11 4.97 13.15
CA SER A 183 -6.37 4.87 12.39
C SER A 183 -7.30 6.05 12.67
N ASN A 184 -7.47 6.45 13.94
CA ASN A 184 -8.22 7.65 14.28
C ASN A 184 -7.58 8.92 13.71
N SER A 185 -6.25 9.05 13.75
CA SER A 185 -5.54 10.20 13.15
C SER A 185 -5.79 10.28 11.64
N LEU A 186 -5.76 9.14 10.95
CA LEU A 186 -6.07 9.07 9.52
C LEU A 186 -7.53 9.45 9.22
N SER A 187 -8.47 8.98 10.03
CA SER A 187 -9.90 9.27 9.86
C SER A 187 -10.25 10.74 10.12
N ILE A 188 -9.61 11.39 11.10
CA ILE A 188 -9.80 12.83 11.38
C ILE A 188 -9.28 13.69 10.23
N LEU A 189 -8.23 13.24 9.54
CA LEU A 189 -7.66 13.92 8.38
C LEU A 189 -8.68 13.87 7.22
N SER A 190 -9.45 14.95 7.06
CA SER A 190 -10.48 15.06 6.01
C SER A 190 -9.90 14.81 4.63
N LYS A 191 -10.69 14.20 3.71
CA LYS A 191 -10.29 14.12 2.30
C LYS A 191 -10.15 15.55 1.77
N PRO A 192 -8.98 15.95 1.25
CA PRO A 192 -8.90 17.25 0.58
C PRO A 192 -9.92 17.24 -0.56
N GLY A 193 -10.68 18.33 -0.70
CA GLY A 193 -11.51 18.51 -1.88
C GLY A 193 -10.62 18.61 -3.12
N THR A 194 -11.08 18.11 -4.26
CA THR A 194 -10.37 18.18 -5.55
C THR A 194 -10.08 19.64 -5.92
N SER A 195 -8.90 20.15 -5.54
CA SER A 195 -8.49 21.49 -5.90
C SER A 195 -7.88 21.45 -7.30
N LYS A 196 -8.69 21.78 -8.31
CA LYS A 196 -8.25 21.95 -9.70
C LYS A 196 -7.27 23.12 -9.80
N GLY A 197 -5.99 22.82 -9.90
CA GLY A 197 -4.97 23.86 -10.03
C GLY A 197 -3.67 23.30 -10.59
N ARG A 198 -3.58 23.16 -11.92
CA ARG A 198 -2.29 22.95 -12.60
C ARG A 198 -1.37 24.13 -12.27
N ARG A 199 -0.27 23.86 -11.57
CA ARG A 199 0.87 24.78 -11.50
C ARG A 199 2.02 24.16 -12.25
N LEU A 200 2.45 24.85 -13.30
CA LEU A 200 3.74 24.60 -13.94
C LEU A 200 4.83 24.89 -12.88
N MET A 201 5.37 23.84 -12.26
CA MET A 201 6.46 24.00 -11.29
C MET A 201 7.80 23.82 -12.00
N GLY A 202 8.71 24.76 -11.75
CA GLY A 202 10.07 24.66 -12.24
C GLY A 202 10.80 23.46 -11.63
N VAL A 203 11.84 23.00 -12.35
CA VAL A 203 12.74 21.89 -11.97
C VAL A 203 12.99 21.88 -10.46
N PRO A 204 12.67 20.78 -9.73
CA PRO A 204 12.84 20.75 -8.29
C PRO A 204 14.28 21.03 -7.89
N ARG A 205 14.50 21.79 -6.83
CA ARG A 205 15.84 22.18 -6.33
C ARG A 205 16.77 20.99 -6.03
N TRP A 206 16.22 19.79 -5.91
CA TRP A 206 16.93 18.54 -5.60
C TRP A 206 17.25 17.70 -6.84
N LEU A 207 16.72 18.04 -8.03
CA LEU A 207 17.16 17.45 -9.29
C LEU A 207 18.17 18.39 -9.94
N GLN A 208 19.46 18.07 -9.80
CA GLN A 208 20.48 18.83 -10.50
C GLN A 208 20.38 18.50 -12.01
N LYS A 209 20.64 19.48 -12.89
CA LYS A 209 20.62 19.27 -14.36
C LYS A 209 21.49 18.07 -14.80
N LYS A 210 22.52 17.72 -14.01
CA LYS A 210 23.42 16.59 -14.23
C LYS A 210 22.71 15.23 -14.08
N ASP A 211 21.92 15.04 -13.03
CA ASP A 211 21.25 13.77 -12.74
C ASP A 211 20.19 13.48 -13.81
N ARG A 212 19.53 14.56 -14.27
CA ARG A 212 18.61 14.52 -15.40
C ARG A 212 19.29 14.06 -16.69
N ARG A 213 20.49 14.55 -17.02
CA ARG A 213 21.23 14.11 -18.21
C ARG A 213 21.50 12.60 -18.17
N ILE A 214 21.92 12.06 -17.02
CA ILE A 214 22.22 10.63 -16.89
C ILE A 214 20.95 9.79 -17.09
N LEU A 215 19.83 10.21 -16.50
CA LEU A 215 18.55 9.51 -16.60
C LEU A 215 17.86 9.68 -17.96
N GLU A 216 18.16 10.74 -18.72
CA GLU A 216 17.66 10.94 -20.09
C GLU A 216 18.57 10.28 -21.14
N SER A 217 19.86 10.09 -20.83
CA SER A 217 20.85 9.57 -21.79
C SER A 217 20.66 8.08 -22.11
N SER A 218 21.00 7.71 -23.34
CA SER A 218 21.13 6.33 -23.81
C SER A 218 22.61 5.92 -23.78
N GLY A 219 23.06 5.35 -22.66
CA GLY A 219 24.30 4.55 -22.54
C GLY A 219 25.65 5.28 -22.54
N ASP A 220 25.86 6.32 -23.35
CA ASP A 220 27.24 6.69 -23.73
C ASP A 220 27.70 8.13 -23.37
N GLU A 221 26.90 8.92 -22.64
CA GLU A 221 27.21 10.35 -22.39
C GLU A 221 27.10 10.78 -20.92
N TYR A 222 27.71 10.02 -20.00
CA TYR A 222 27.88 10.44 -18.60
C TYR A 222 29.33 10.34 -18.13
N ASP A 223 29.71 11.17 -17.16
CA ASP A 223 31.02 11.11 -16.52
C ASP A 223 31.05 9.92 -15.55
N PRO A 224 31.92 8.90 -15.75
CA PRO A 224 32.01 7.75 -14.85
C PRO A 224 32.34 8.09 -13.40
N SER A 225 32.90 9.28 -13.14
CA SER A 225 33.18 9.76 -11.77
C SER A 225 31.93 10.25 -11.02
N GLU A 226 30.80 10.38 -11.70
CA GLU A 226 29.52 10.86 -11.14
C GLU A 226 28.59 9.71 -10.69
N VAL A 227 28.97 8.45 -10.91
CA VAL A 227 28.17 7.27 -10.56
C VAL A 227 28.98 6.26 -9.73
N LEU A 228 28.29 5.39 -9.00
CA LEU A 228 28.90 4.20 -8.39
C LEU A 228 28.76 3.03 -9.38
N MET A 229 29.85 2.63 -10.01
CA MET A 229 29.83 1.54 -10.99
C MET A 229 29.92 0.17 -10.30
N VAL A 230 28.99 -0.71 -10.62
CA VAL A 230 28.98 -2.12 -10.21
C VAL A 230 29.21 -2.97 -11.44
N ALA A 231 30.21 -3.85 -11.41
CA ALA A 231 30.45 -4.80 -12.48
C ALA A 231 30.94 -6.14 -11.91
N ALA A 232 30.24 -7.22 -12.21
CA ALA A 232 30.56 -8.55 -11.70
C ALA A 232 31.95 -9.06 -12.13
N ASP A 233 32.48 -8.54 -13.24
CA ASP A 233 33.81 -8.88 -13.78
C ASP A 233 34.98 -8.12 -13.09
N GLY A 234 34.66 -7.23 -12.16
CA GLY A 234 35.64 -6.42 -11.41
C GLY A 234 36.12 -5.16 -12.12
N THR A 235 35.51 -4.77 -13.25
CA THR A 235 35.86 -3.52 -13.96
C THR A 235 35.25 -2.26 -13.35
N GLY A 236 34.23 -2.41 -12.48
CA GLY A 236 33.56 -1.33 -11.75
C GLY A 236 34.24 -0.95 -10.43
N ASN A 237 33.63 0.00 -9.71
CA ASN A 237 34.05 0.35 -8.34
C ASN A 237 33.73 -0.77 -7.34
N PHE A 238 32.65 -1.51 -7.57
CA PHE A 238 32.18 -2.62 -6.74
C PHE A 238 31.86 -3.85 -7.61
N THR A 239 31.93 -5.03 -7.00
CA THR A 239 31.52 -6.29 -7.64
C THR A 239 30.08 -6.68 -7.34
N THR A 240 29.49 -6.10 -6.29
CA THR A 240 28.10 -6.36 -5.87
C THR A 240 27.33 -5.06 -5.68
N ILE A 241 26.02 -5.13 -5.83
CA ILE A 241 25.10 -4.01 -5.67
C ILE A 241 24.98 -3.66 -4.19
N THR A 242 24.97 -4.67 -3.31
CA THR A 242 24.95 -4.48 -1.85
C THR A 242 26.14 -3.66 -1.35
N GLU A 243 27.35 -3.87 -1.89
CA GLU A 243 28.53 -3.07 -1.52
C GLU A 243 28.37 -1.60 -1.93
N ALA A 244 27.88 -1.32 -3.14
CA ALA A 244 27.63 0.03 -3.62
C ALA A 244 26.58 0.77 -2.77
N ILE A 245 25.49 0.09 -2.40
CA ILE A 245 24.46 0.65 -1.50
C ILE A 245 25.04 0.93 -0.11
N ASN A 246 25.84 0.01 0.43
CA ASN A 246 26.48 0.20 1.73
C ASN A 246 27.42 1.41 1.72
N PHE A 247 28.16 1.61 0.62
CA PHE A 247 29.05 2.75 0.42
C PHE A 247 28.33 4.09 0.28
N ALA A 248 27.15 4.11 -0.37
CA ALA A 248 26.37 5.34 -0.56
C ALA A 248 26.10 6.08 0.77
N PRO A 249 26.07 7.41 0.82
CA PRO A 249 25.84 8.14 2.06
C PRO A 249 24.44 7.88 2.67
N ASN A 250 24.37 7.82 3.99
CA ASN A 250 23.10 7.72 4.71
C ASN A 250 22.39 9.09 4.73
N ASN A 251 21.07 9.07 4.59
CA ASN A 251 20.20 10.26 4.62
C ASN A 251 20.61 11.36 3.63
N SER A 252 21.09 10.96 2.44
CA SER A 252 21.47 11.88 1.37
C SER A 252 20.26 12.64 0.83
N TYR A 253 20.39 13.96 0.67
CA TYR A 253 19.42 14.75 -0.10
C TYR A 253 19.67 14.64 -1.60
N ASP A 254 20.91 14.36 -1.99
CA ASP A 254 21.31 14.19 -3.39
C ASP A 254 21.00 12.76 -3.86
N ARG A 255 20.68 12.65 -5.14
CA ARG A 255 20.46 11.38 -5.83
C ARG A 255 21.79 10.65 -6.01
N ILE A 256 21.82 9.36 -5.67
CA ILE A 256 23.01 8.52 -5.81
C ILE A 256 22.72 7.47 -6.88
N ILE A 257 23.41 7.59 -8.01
CA ILE A 257 23.25 6.68 -9.14
C ILE A 257 24.24 5.52 -9.00
N ILE A 258 23.69 4.31 -8.90
CA ILE A 258 24.43 3.06 -8.94
C ILE A 258 24.20 2.47 -10.33
N TYR A 259 25.25 2.52 -11.16
CA TYR A 259 25.24 1.97 -12.50
C TYR A 259 25.65 0.50 -12.44
N VAL A 260 24.77 -0.41 -12.82
CA VAL A 260 24.97 -1.86 -12.73
C VAL A 260 25.21 -2.39 -14.13
N ARG A 261 26.44 -2.83 -14.41
CA ARG A 261 26.80 -3.40 -15.71
C ARG A 261 26.09 -4.72 -15.95
N GLU A 262 25.99 -5.10 -17.22
CA GLU A 262 25.48 -6.40 -17.65
C GLU A 262 26.07 -7.56 -16.82
N GLY A 263 25.24 -8.54 -16.50
CA GLY A 263 25.60 -9.65 -15.64
C GLY A 263 24.44 -10.16 -14.79
N VAL A 264 24.67 -11.32 -14.18
CA VAL A 264 23.74 -11.94 -13.24
C VAL A 264 24.30 -11.79 -11.83
N TYR A 265 23.61 -11.00 -11.02
CA TYR A 265 23.95 -10.68 -9.64
C TYR A 265 23.08 -11.53 -8.71
N GLU A 266 23.65 -12.63 -8.22
CA GLU A 266 22.98 -13.52 -7.27
C GLU A 266 23.13 -12.99 -5.83
N GLU A 267 22.27 -12.05 -5.46
CA GLU A 267 22.24 -11.42 -4.15
C GLU A 267 20.82 -11.00 -3.73
N ASN A 268 20.56 -10.97 -2.42
CA ASN A 268 19.36 -10.35 -1.88
C ASN A 268 19.68 -8.91 -1.49
N VAL A 269 19.30 -7.96 -2.34
CA VAL A 269 19.59 -6.52 -2.19
C VAL A 269 18.59 -5.87 -1.23
N GLU A 270 19.09 -5.06 -0.30
CA GLU A 270 18.26 -4.26 0.60
C GLU A 270 18.67 -2.78 0.54
N ILE A 271 17.71 -1.91 0.23
CA ILE A 271 17.84 -0.45 0.29
C ILE A 271 17.05 0.03 1.51
N PRO A 272 17.69 0.16 2.68
CA PRO A 272 16.99 0.50 3.91
C PRO A 272 16.50 1.95 3.91
N SER A 273 15.58 2.29 4.82
CA SER A 273 14.92 3.60 4.87
C SER A 273 15.86 4.79 5.12
N TYR A 274 17.07 4.55 5.64
CA TYR A 274 18.11 5.56 5.81
C TYR A 274 19.01 5.75 4.57
N LYS A 275 18.72 5.07 3.45
CA LYS A 275 19.37 5.23 2.13
C LYS A 275 18.36 5.78 1.10
N PRO A 276 17.86 7.03 1.27
CA PRO A 276 16.95 7.61 0.28
C PRO A 276 17.68 7.96 -1.03
N ASN A 277 16.90 8.20 -2.09
CA ASN A 277 17.33 8.71 -3.40
C ASN A 277 18.37 7.83 -4.13
N ILE A 278 18.35 6.52 -3.88
CA ILE A 278 19.15 5.56 -4.65
C ILE A 278 18.51 5.33 -6.02
N VAL A 279 19.32 5.36 -7.08
CA VAL A 279 18.95 4.90 -8.42
C VAL A 279 19.73 3.64 -8.76
N LEU A 280 19.04 2.60 -9.21
CA LEU A 280 19.66 1.47 -9.90
C LEU A 280 19.44 1.63 -11.40
N LEU A 281 20.54 1.78 -12.15
CA LEU A 281 20.51 1.92 -13.61
C LEU A 281 21.30 0.77 -14.23
N GLY A 282 20.65 -0.11 -14.99
CA GLY A 282 21.30 -1.22 -15.67
C GLY A 282 21.73 -0.92 -17.11
N ASP A 283 22.49 -1.83 -17.71
CA ASP A 283 22.83 -1.80 -19.14
C ASP A 283 21.64 -2.19 -20.05
N GLY A 284 20.56 -2.73 -19.47
CA GLY A 284 19.42 -3.31 -20.18
C GLY A 284 18.74 -4.35 -19.29
N SER A 285 17.40 -4.38 -19.29
CA SER A 285 16.65 -5.33 -18.44
C SER A 285 16.87 -6.79 -18.85
N ASP A 286 17.20 -7.04 -20.11
CA ASP A 286 17.51 -8.36 -20.65
C ASP A 286 18.91 -8.88 -20.28
N VAL A 287 19.84 -7.98 -19.93
CA VAL A 287 21.26 -8.33 -19.67
C VAL A 287 21.72 -8.05 -18.25
N THR A 288 21.03 -7.20 -17.49
CA THR A 288 21.36 -6.86 -16.10
C THR A 288 20.33 -7.46 -15.15
N VAL A 289 20.67 -8.53 -14.44
CA VAL A 289 19.71 -9.32 -13.65
C VAL A 289 20.13 -9.43 -12.19
N ILE A 290 19.27 -9.00 -11.27
CA ILE A 290 19.37 -9.28 -9.84
C ILE A 290 18.49 -10.49 -9.54
N THR A 291 19.07 -11.60 -9.06
CA THR A 291 18.34 -12.87 -8.86
C THR A 291 18.52 -13.42 -7.45
N GLY A 292 17.44 -14.00 -6.92
CA GLY A 292 17.38 -14.64 -5.61
C GLY A 292 16.32 -15.75 -5.60
N ASN A 293 16.21 -16.50 -4.51
CA ASN A 293 15.32 -17.67 -4.43
C ASN A 293 14.69 -17.89 -3.05
N ARG A 294 14.62 -16.85 -2.21
CA ARG A 294 13.96 -16.96 -0.90
C ARG A 294 12.46 -17.15 -1.09
N SER A 295 11.86 -17.98 -0.26
CA SER A 295 10.44 -18.30 -0.33
C SER A 295 9.83 -18.62 1.03
N VAL A 296 8.51 -18.57 1.12
CA VAL A 296 7.77 -18.99 2.32
C VAL A 296 7.95 -20.49 2.59
N ALA A 297 8.00 -21.33 1.55
CA ALA A 297 8.25 -22.77 1.71
C ALA A 297 9.61 -23.06 2.35
N ASP A 298 10.60 -22.20 2.13
CA ASP A 298 11.94 -22.29 2.74
C ASP A 298 12.04 -21.59 4.11
N GLY A 299 10.89 -21.18 4.66
CA GLY A 299 10.77 -20.64 6.01
C GLY A 299 11.03 -19.13 6.11
N TRP A 300 11.03 -18.37 5.02
CA TRP A 300 11.03 -16.91 5.08
C TRP A 300 9.61 -16.36 5.26
N THR A 301 9.47 -15.14 5.77
CA THR A 301 8.22 -14.39 5.61
C THR A 301 8.08 -13.95 4.15
N THR A 302 6.86 -13.72 3.66
CA THR A 302 6.66 -13.11 2.32
C THR A 302 7.44 -11.80 2.21
N PHE A 303 7.39 -10.95 3.25
CA PHE A 303 8.11 -9.67 3.30
C PHE A 303 9.63 -9.80 3.12
N ARG A 304 10.27 -10.82 3.72
CA ARG A 304 11.72 -11.06 3.58
C ARG A 304 12.12 -12.01 2.46
N SER A 305 11.15 -12.53 1.71
CA SER A 305 11.43 -13.36 0.54
C SER A 305 11.93 -12.55 -0.66
N ALA A 306 11.78 -11.21 -0.63
CA ALA A 306 12.19 -10.29 -1.68
C ALA A 306 13.66 -10.48 -2.12
N THR A 307 13.87 -10.64 -3.42
CA THR A 307 15.21 -10.53 -4.03
C THR A 307 15.76 -9.12 -3.88
N ALA A 308 14.96 -8.10 -4.23
CA ALA A 308 15.26 -6.70 -3.95
C ALA A 308 14.20 -6.08 -3.04
N ALA A 309 14.65 -5.52 -1.91
CA ALA A 309 13.81 -4.91 -0.88
C ALA A 309 14.10 -3.41 -0.75
N VAL A 310 13.15 -2.56 -1.10
CA VAL A 310 13.31 -1.10 -1.14
C VAL A 310 12.47 -0.44 -0.05
N SER A 311 13.13 0.26 0.86
CA SER A 311 12.52 1.06 1.92
C SER A 311 13.00 2.52 1.94
N GLY A 312 13.98 2.88 1.11
CA GLY A 312 14.49 4.24 0.96
C GLY A 312 13.66 5.06 -0.04
N ASP A 313 13.04 6.15 0.44
CA ASP A 313 12.21 7.06 -0.38
C ASP A 313 12.96 7.62 -1.60
N GLY A 314 12.23 7.93 -2.67
CA GLY A 314 12.79 8.49 -3.90
C GLY A 314 13.59 7.49 -4.72
N PHE A 315 13.37 6.19 -4.51
CA PHE A 315 14.04 5.12 -5.24
C PHE A 315 13.66 5.14 -6.72
N LEU A 316 14.65 4.99 -7.59
CA LEU A 316 14.42 4.77 -9.02
C LEU A 316 15.12 3.51 -9.49
N ALA A 317 14.49 2.80 -10.42
CA ALA A 317 15.12 1.71 -11.18
C ALA A 317 14.87 1.90 -12.67
N ARG A 318 15.90 1.64 -13.49
CA ARG A 318 15.79 1.64 -14.95
C ARG A 318 16.64 0.57 -15.59
N ASP A 319 16.14 -0.06 -16.64
CA ASP A 319 16.90 -0.98 -17.51
C ASP A 319 17.53 -2.14 -16.74
N ILE A 320 16.80 -2.73 -15.79
CA ILE A 320 17.30 -3.80 -14.92
C ILE A 320 16.20 -4.83 -14.62
N SER A 321 16.60 -6.08 -14.44
CA SER A 321 15.72 -7.19 -14.05
C SER A 321 15.80 -7.51 -12.57
N PHE A 322 14.64 -7.73 -11.95
CA PHE A 322 14.49 -8.30 -10.61
C PHE A 322 13.82 -9.67 -10.70
N GLU A 323 14.49 -10.72 -10.24
CA GLU A 323 14.00 -12.09 -10.36
C GLU A 323 13.96 -12.82 -9.02
N ASN A 324 12.87 -13.55 -8.78
CA ASN A 324 12.84 -14.63 -7.80
C ASN A 324 12.63 -15.98 -8.49
N ARG A 325 13.68 -16.81 -8.51
CA ARG A 325 13.73 -18.11 -9.20
C ARG A 325 13.30 -19.30 -8.34
N ALA A 326 12.63 -19.07 -7.21
CA ALA A 326 12.19 -20.15 -6.31
C ALA A 326 11.24 -21.17 -7.01
N GLY A 327 10.37 -20.68 -7.90
CA GLY A 327 9.44 -21.51 -8.67
C GLY A 327 8.06 -21.67 -8.02
N ALA A 328 7.06 -22.08 -8.81
CA ALA A 328 5.66 -22.19 -8.37
C ALA A 328 5.46 -23.12 -7.16
N GLY A 329 6.28 -24.18 -7.04
CA GLY A 329 6.23 -25.14 -5.93
C GLY A 329 6.74 -24.60 -4.59
N LYS A 330 7.28 -23.37 -4.56
CA LYS A 330 7.82 -22.73 -3.35
C LYS A 330 6.86 -21.72 -2.70
N HIS A 331 5.64 -21.62 -3.22
CA HIS A 331 4.63 -20.66 -2.76
C HIS A 331 5.13 -19.22 -2.88
N GLN A 332 4.79 -18.34 -1.93
CA GLN A 332 5.13 -16.92 -1.99
C GLN A 332 6.65 -16.69 -2.06
N ALA A 333 7.10 -15.99 -3.09
CA ALA A 333 8.50 -15.72 -3.35
C ALA A 333 8.67 -14.41 -4.14
N VAL A 334 8.94 -13.32 -3.41
CA VAL A 334 8.93 -11.95 -3.95
C VAL A 334 10.21 -11.67 -4.74
N ALA A 335 10.08 -11.08 -5.92
CA ALA A 335 11.20 -10.58 -6.73
C ALA A 335 11.55 -9.15 -6.31
N LEU A 336 10.57 -8.25 -6.30
CA LEU A 336 10.74 -6.85 -5.89
C LEU A 336 9.70 -6.48 -4.83
N ARG A 337 10.15 -5.90 -3.72
CA ARG A 337 9.30 -5.26 -2.73
C ARG A 337 9.63 -3.78 -2.62
N VAL A 338 8.62 -2.92 -2.67
CA VAL A 338 8.76 -1.48 -2.49
C VAL A 338 7.81 -0.99 -1.38
N ASN A 339 8.38 -0.41 -0.32
CA ASN A 339 7.69 0.33 0.74
C ASN A 339 8.38 1.68 0.98
N ALA A 340 8.61 2.40 -0.11
CA ALA A 340 9.28 3.68 -0.18
C ALA A 340 8.42 4.67 -0.96
N ASP A 341 8.27 5.89 -0.45
CA ASP A 341 7.44 6.91 -1.09
C ASP A 341 8.16 7.52 -2.29
N LEU A 342 7.37 7.92 -3.30
CA LEU A 342 7.85 8.56 -4.53
C LEU A 342 8.87 7.67 -5.29
N SER A 343 8.56 6.38 -5.38
CA SER A 343 9.41 5.41 -6.09
C SER A 343 8.93 5.19 -7.52
N ALA A 344 9.83 5.17 -8.49
CA ALA A 344 9.49 4.88 -9.88
C ALA A 344 10.38 3.82 -10.53
N VAL A 345 9.80 2.99 -11.39
CA VAL A 345 10.48 1.88 -12.07
C VAL A 345 10.18 1.98 -13.57
N TYR A 346 11.21 2.01 -14.41
CA TYR A 346 11.06 2.30 -15.85
C TYR A 346 11.87 1.32 -16.72
N ARG A 347 11.22 0.62 -17.67
CA ARG A 347 11.89 -0.39 -18.53
C ARG A 347 12.60 -1.48 -17.73
N CYS A 348 11.94 -1.96 -16.68
CA CYS A 348 12.44 -3.05 -15.87
C CYS A 348 11.63 -4.32 -16.12
N THR A 349 12.24 -5.46 -15.85
CA THR A 349 11.53 -6.74 -15.83
C THR A 349 11.46 -7.24 -14.40
N ILE A 350 10.27 -7.64 -13.95
CA ILE A 350 10.04 -8.20 -12.62
C ILE A 350 9.46 -9.60 -12.80
N ASN A 351 10.26 -10.61 -12.51
CA ASN A 351 9.99 -12.01 -12.85
C ASN A 351 9.87 -12.90 -11.61
N GLY A 352 8.81 -13.68 -11.54
CA GLY A 352 8.56 -14.63 -10.47
C GLY A 352 7.38 -15.56 -10.77
N TYR A 353 6.81 -16.14 -9.71
CA TYR A 353 5.62 -16.97 -9.78
C TYR A 353 4.53 -16.41 -8.86
N GLN A 354 4.41 -16.94 -7.64
CA GLN A 354 3.48 -16.43 -6.66
C GLN A 354 4.10 -15.26 -5.90
N ASP A 355 3.33 -14.17 -5.73
CA ASP A 355 3.72 -12.96 -5.00
C ASP A 355 4.94 -12.25 -5.62
N THR A 356 5.03 -12.15 -6.95
CA THR A 356 6.20 -11.60 -7.67
C THR A 356 6.56 -10.15 -7.28
N LEU A 357 5.60 -9.22 -7.36
CA LEU A 357 5.81 -7.80 -7.10
C LEU A 357 4.98 -7.35 -5.89
N TYR A 358 5.68 -7.03 -4.81
CA TYR A 358 5.07 -6.53 -3.59
C TYR A 358 5.09 -4.98 -3.58
N VAL A 359 4.03 -4.38 -4.13
CA VAL A 359 3.72 -2.94 -4.03
C VAL A 359 3.21 -2.63 -2.62
N HIS A 360 4.09 -2.77 -1.64
CA HIS A 360 3.74 -2.85 -0.23
C HIS A 360 3.01 -1.59 0.26
N SER A 361 3.63 -0.41 0.20
CA SER A 361 3.02 0.84 0.71
C SER A 361 3.59 2.10 0.03
N PHE A 362 2.98 3.26 0.33
CA PHE A 362 3.29 4.59 -0.21
C PHE A 362 2.97 4.75 -1.71
N ARG A 363 3.38 5.89 -2.31
CA ARG A 363 3.14 6.19 -3.72
C ARG A 363 4.22 5.61 -4.62
N GLN A 364 3.82 4.93 -5.68
CA GLN A 364 4.72 4.24 -6.60
C GLN A 364 4.26 4.38 -8.06
N PHE A 365 5.20 4.32 -9.00
CA PHE A 365 4.92 4.38 -10.44
C PHE A 365 5.76 3.35 -11.21
N TYR A 366 5.14 2.65 -12.15
CA TYR A 366 5.80 1.65 -13.00
C TYR A 366 5.47 1.95 -14.46
N ARG A 367 6.49 2.12 -15.31
CA ARG A 367 6.33 2.48 -16.73
C ARG A 367 7.09 1.51 -17.61
N GLU A 368 6.44 1.03 -18.68
CA GLU A 368 7.09 0.18 -19.70
C GLU A 368 7.81 -1.03 -19.08
N CYS A 369 7.23 -1.62 -18.04
CA CYS A 369 7.80 -2.77 -17.35
C CYS A 369 7.16 -4.07 -17.82
N ASP A 370 7.94 -5.16 -17.80
CA ASP A 370 7.44 -6.52 -17.98
C ASP A 370 7.30 -7.19 -16.60
N ILE A 371 6.07 -7.52 -16.20
CA ILE A 371 5.79 -8.10 -14.88
C ILE A 371 5.14 -9.45 -15.08
N SER A 372 5.77 -10.52 -14.60
CA SER A 372 5.29 -11.89 -14.83
C SER A 372 5.12 -12.71 -13.56
N GLY A 373 4.06 -13.52 -13.51
CA GLY A 373 3.79 -14.39 -12.37
C GLY A 373 2.55 -15.26 -12.54
N THR A 374 2.11 -15.86 -11.45
CA THR A 374 0.98 -16.81 -11.43
C THR A 374 -0.11 -16.34 -10.48
N ILE A 375 0.11 -16.43 -9.17
CA ILE A 375 -0.89 -16.12 -8.14
C ILE A 375 -0.50 -14.83 -7.44
N ASP A 376 -1.44 -13.89 -7.36
CA ASP A 376 -1.32 -12.62 -6.63
C ASP A 376 -0.02 -11.88 -6.97
N PHE A 377 0.38 -11.92 -8.23
CA PHE A 377 1.75 -11.56 -8.59
C PHE A 377 2.00 -10.04 -8.63
N VAL A 378 0.95 -9.23 -8.50
CA VAL A 378 1.01 -7.80 -8.13
C VAL A 378 0.13 -7.59 -6.89
N PHE A 379 0.73 -7.38 -5.72
CA PHE A 379 -0.02 -7.36 -4.46
C PHE A 379 0.51 -6.34 -3.46
N GLY A 380 -0.36 -5.93 -2.54
CA GLY A 380 -0.04 -4.97 -1.48
C GLY A 380 -1.05 -3.84 -1.35
N ASN A 381 -0.62 -2.75 -0.71
CA ASN A 381 -1.47 -1.63 -0.33
C ASN A 381 -0.79 -0.27 -0.60
N ALA A 382 0.06 -0.19 -1.63
CA ALA A 382 0.52 1.08 -2.17
C ALA A 382 -0.62 1.88 -2.82
N ALA A 383 -0.39 3.17 -3.05
CA ALA A 383 -1.06 3.91 -4.11
C ALA A 383 -0.16 3.83 -5.34
N VAL A 384 -0.52 3.00 -6.31
CA VAL A 384 0.38 2.67 -7.42
C VAL A 384 -0.31 2.76 -8.77
N VAL A 385 0.39 3.31 -9.75
CA VAL A 385 -0.02 3.31 -11.16
C VAL A 385 1.01 2.55 -11.98
N PHE A 386 0.53 1.58 -12.76
CA PHE A 386 1.26 0.89 -13.82
C PHE A 386 0.81 1.48 -15.15
N GLN A 387 1.76 1.87 -16.00
CA GLN A 387 1.46 2.50 -17.28
C GLN A 387 2.29 1.89 -18.41
N ALA A 388 1.67 1.58 -19.55
CA ALA A 388 2.36 0.99 -20.70
C ALA A 388 3.16 -0.29 -20.37
N CYS A 389 2.75 -1.04 -19.34
CA CYS A 389 3.41 -2.26 -18.90
C CYS A 389 2.83 -3.49 -19.61
N ASN A 390 3.64 -4.55 -19.73
CA ASN A 390 3.16 -5.88 -20.04
C ASN A 390 2.96 -6.65 -18.73
N ILE A 391 1.72 -7.09 -18.50
CA ILE A 391 1.33 -7.87 -17.33
C ILE A 391 1.10 -9.30 -17.81
N ILE A 392 2.03 -10.19 -17.48
CA ILE A 392 2.23 -11.48 -18.15
C ILE A 392 1.89 -12.63 -17.20
N SER A 393 0.73 -13.24 -17.38
CA SER A 393 0.33 -14.43 -16.64
C SER A 393 1.04 -15.67 -17.16
N ARG A 394 1.66 -16.43 -16.25
CA ARG A 394 2.43 -17.65 -16.54
C ARG A 394 1.63 -18.89 -16.18
N MET A 395 2.02 -20.03 -16.73
CA MET A 395 1.42 -21.33 -16.38
C MET A 395 1.56 -21.62 -14.87
N PRO A 396 0.45 -21.79 -14.12
CA PRO A 396 0.51 -22.14 -12.70
C PRO A 396 0.66 -23.66 -12.51
N MET A 397 0.73 -24.14 -11.27
CA MET A 397 0.71 -25.59 -11.02
C MET A 397 -0.67 -26.19 -11.33
N PRO A 398 -0.75 -27.50 -11.64
CA PRO A 398 -2.03 -28.18 -11.81
C PRO A 398 -3.01 -27.93 -10.65
N GLY A 399 -4.24 -27.54 -10.97
CA GLY A 399 -5.30 -27.25 -9.99
C GLY A 399 -5.27 -25.85 -9.38
N GLN A 400 -4.31 -24.99 -9.78
CA GLN A 400 -4.29 -23.58 -9.44
C GLN A 400 -4.92 -22.72 -10.55
N SER A 401 -5.24 -21.48 -10.22
CA SER A 401 -5.58 -20.40 -11.16
C SER A 401 -4.44 -19.38 -11.23
N THR A 402 -4.44 -18.52 -12.24
CA THR A 402 -3.65 -17.29 -12.18
C THR A 402 -4.52 -16.14 -11.67
N VAL A 403 -3.90 -15.22 -10.93
CA VAL A 403 -4.55 -14.02 -10.39
C VAL A 403 -3.54 -12.88 -10.47
N ILE A 404 -3.88 -11.82 -11.18
CA ILE A 404 -2.96 -10.71 -11.38
C ILE A 404 -2.82 -9.90 -10.09
N THR A 405 -3.92 -9.35 -9.57
CA THR A 405 -3.86 -8.48 -8.39
C THR A 405 -4.43 -9.07 -7.11
N ALA A 406 -3.79 -8.77 -5.98
CA ALA A 406 -4.32 -9.00 -4.65
C ALA A 406 -4.11 -7.75 -3.77
N GLN A 407 -5.04 -6.81 -3.85
CA GLN A 407 -4.93 -5.52 -3.17
C GLN A 407 -5.44 -5.62 -1.72
N SER A 408 -4.73 -4.99 -0.78
CA SER A 408 -4.95 -5.15 0.67
C SER A 408 -5.33 -3.88 1.42
N ARG A 409 -6.12 -3.01 0.80
CA ARG A 409 -6.73 -1.88 1.51
C ARG A 409 -7.71 -2.38 2.56
N ASP A 410 -7.49 -2.00 3.81
CA ASP A 410 -8.17 -2.56 4.98
C ASP A 410 -9.20 -1.57 5.58
N THR A 411 -9.04 -0.27 5.34
CA THR A 411 -10.03 0.75 5.72
C THR A 411 -10.32 1.75 4.58
N PRO A 412 -11.53 2.35 4.53
CA PRO A 412 -11.91 3.26 3.45
C PRO A 412 -11.22 4.63 3.48
N GLU A 413 -10.58 4.97 4.61
CA GLU A 413 -9.80 6.19 4.78
C GLU A 413 -8.40 6.11 4.16
N GLU A 414 -7.89 4.90 3.93
CA GLU A 414 -6.62 4.68 3.23
C GLU A 414 -6.77 5.06 1.76
N ASP A 415 -5.93 5.99 1.30
CA ASP A 415 -5.90 6.40 -0.10
C ASP A 415 -4.91 5.58 -0.90
N THR A 416 -5.20 4.28 -1.01
CA THR A 416 -4.34 3.25 -1.61
C THR A 416 -5.13 2.42 -2.61
N GLY A 417 -4.46 1.72 -3.51
CA GLY A 417 -5.07 1.00 -4.62
C GLY A 417 -4.08 0.73 -5.74
N ILE A 418 -4.46 -0.17 -6.64
CA ILE A 418 -3.67 -0.53 -7.82
C ILE A 418 -4.40 -0.03 -9.07
N THR A 419 -3.75 0.84 -9.84
CA THR A 419 -4.21 1.26 -11.17
C THR A 419 -3.35 0.57 -12.23
N ILE A 420 -4.00 -0.12 -13.17
CA ILE A 420 -3.38 -0.68 -14.37
C ILE A 420 -3.90 0.13 -15.57
N GLN A 421 -3.08 1.02 -16.11
CA GLN A 421 -3.48 1.97 -17.16
C GLN A 421 -2.70 1.73 -18.46
N ASN A 422 -3.38 1.69 -19.60
CA ASN A 422 -2.73 1.53 -20.91
C ASN A 422 -1.73 0.36 -20.93
N CYS A 423 -2.06 -0.75 -20.28
CA CYS A 423 -1.20 -1.93 -20.18
C CYS A 423 -1.68 -3.04 -21.11
N SER A 424 -0.80 -3.99 -21.40
CA SER A 424 -1.15 -5.23 -22.10
C SER A 424 -1.26 -6.37 -21.09
N ILE A 425 -2.47 -6.91 -20.92
CA ILE A 425 -2.75 -8.06 -20.07
C ILE A 425 -2.72 -9.32 -20.94
N VAL A 426 -1.64 -10.08 -20.84
CA VAL A 426 -1.33 -11.18 -21.75
C VAL A 426 -0.91 -12.42 -20.97
N ALA A 427 -0.93 -13.57 -21.65
CA ALA A 427 -0.45 -14.83 -21.13
C ALA A 427 0.80 -15.30 -21.87
N THR A 428 1.66 -16.06 -21.19
CA THR A 428 2.67 -16.87 -21.88
C THR A 428 1.99 -17.86 -22.84
N ASP A 429 2.64 -18.20 -23.96
CA ASP A 429 2.11 -19.15 -24.95
C ASP A 429 1.63 -20.47 -24.33
N GLU A 430 2.35 -20.96 -23.31
CA GLU A 430 1.99 -22.18 -22.58
C GLU A 430 0.64 -22.05 -21.85
N LEU A 431 0.42 -20.95 -21.13
CA LEU A 431 -0.85 -20.69 -20.44
C LEU A 431 -1.97 -20.44 -21.46
N HIS A 432 -1.73 -19.64 -22.49
CA HIS A 432 -2.73 -19.32 -23.51
C HIS A 432 -3.21 -20.60 -24.23
N SER A 433 -2.29 -21.50 -24.59
CA SER A 433 -2.62 -22.79 -25.21
C SER A 433 -3.42 -23.73 -24.30
N ASN A 434 -3.42 -23.47 -22.99
CA ASN A 434 -4.09 -24.28 -21.97
C ASN A 434 -5.18 -23.50 -21.20
N SER A 435 -5.64 -22.35 -21.71
CA SER A 435 -6.60 -21.46 -21.03
C SER A 435 -7.94 -22.13 -20.71
N SER A 436 -8.32 -23.16 -21.48
CA SER A 436 -9.50 -24.00 -21.20
C SER A 436 -9.38 -24.82 -19.91
N SER A 437 -8.15 -25.11 -19.45
CA SER A 437 -7.86 -25.96 -18.28
C SER A 437 -7.50 -25.15 -17.02
N PHE A 438 -7.16 -23.87 -17.17
CA PHE A 438 -6.72 -23.00 -16.08
C PHE A 438 -7.47 -21.68 -16.11
N LYS A 439 -8.10 -21.34 -14.99
CA LYS A 439 -8.77 -20.04 -14.84
C LYS A 439 -7.74 -18.96 -14.55
N SER A 440 -7.99 -17.77 -15.09
CA SER A 440 -7.16 -16.58 -14.90
C SER A 440 -8.05 -15.38 -14.59
N TYR A 441 -7.64 -14.58 -13.60
CA TYR A 441 -8.45 -13.47 -13.08
C TYR A 441 -7.65 -12.19 -12.97
N LEU A 442 -8.32 -11.06 -13.17
CA LEU A 442 -7.79 -9.71 -13.01
C LEU A 442 -7.38 -9.41 -11.57
N GLY A 443 -8.06 -10.01 -10.59
CA GLY A 443 -7.69 -9.88 -9.19
C GLY A 443 -8.64 -10.54 -8.20
N ARG A 444 -8.29 -10.46 -6.91
CA ARG A 444 -9.12 -10.93 -5.77
C ARG A 444 -8.86 -10.13 -4.49
N PRO A 445 -9.87 -9.93 -3.62
CA PRO A 445 -9.78 -8.95 -2.53
C PRO A 445 -9.05 -9.51 -1.30
N TRP A 446 -7.75 -9.27 -1.20
CA TRP A 446 -6.97 -9.73 -0.04
C TRP A 446 -7.47 -9.08 1.27
N LYS A 447 -7.96 -7.84 1.21
CA LYS A 447 -8.66 -7.17 2.33
C LYS A 447 -9.99 -6.58 1.89
N VAL A 448 -10.82 -6.24 2.87
CA VAL A 448 -12.25 -5.97 2.67
C VAL A 448 -12.55 -4.72 1.86
N TYR A 449 -11.65 -3.73 1.83
CA TYR A 449 -11.80 -2.53 0.99
C TYR A 449 -10.92 -2.57 -0.25
N SER A 450 -10.53 -3.77 -0.72
CA SER A 450 -9.66 -3.96 -1.88
C SER A 450 -10.02 -3.02 -3.04
N ARG A 451 -9.03 -2.33 -3.62
CA ARG A 451 -9.26 -1.33 -4.67
C ARG A 451 -8.29 -1.52 -5.83
N THR A 452 -8.81 -1.98 -6.97
CA THR A 452 -8.03 -2.19 -8.20
C THR A 452 -8.82 -1.68 -9.40
N VAL A 453 -8.17 -1.00 -10.33
CA VAL A 453 -8.80 -0.57 -11.58
C VAL A 453 -7.95 -0.90 -12.80
N TYR A 454 -8.61 -1.23 -13.91
CA TYR A 454 -8.03 -1.41 -15.24
C TYR A 454 -8.60 -0.35 -16.18
N ILE A 455 -7.74 0.50 -16.74
CA ILE A 455 -8.09 1.68 -17.53
C ILE A 455 -7.38 1.57 -18.88
N GLU A 456 -8.11 1.68 -19.98
CA GLU A 456 -7.59 1.74 -21.36
C GLU A 456 -6.58 0.63 -21.69
N SER A 457 -6.73 -0.53 -21.07
CA SER A 457 -5.78 -1.63 -21.18
C SER A 457 -6.28 -2.66 -22.19
N TYR A 458 -5.35 -3.32 -22.89
CA TYR A 458 -5.67 -4.48 -23.70
C TYR A 458 -5.78 -5.71 -22.79
N ILE A 459 -6.89 -6.44 -22.86
CA ILE A 459 -7.15 -7.66 -22.10
C ILE A 459 -7.37 -8.81 -23.07
N ASP A 460 -6.48 -9.80 -23.01
CA ASP A 460 -6.53 -10.98 -23.87
C ASP A 460 -7.53 -12.05 -23.37
N ASP A 461 -7.88 -13.01 -24.22
CA ASP A 461 -9.05 -13.91 -24.01
C ASP A 461 -8.86 -15.02 -22.97
N PHE A 462 -7.65 -15.16 -22.41
CA PHE A 462 -7.36 -16.13 -21.36
C PHE A 462 -7.96 -15.75 -19.99
N ILE A 463 -8.38 -14.49 -19.82
CA ILE A 463 -9.06 -14.01 -18.62
C ILE A 463 -10.49 -14.58 -18.59
N ASP A 464 -10.86 -15.19 -17.46
CA ASP A 464 -12.19 -15.75 -17.28
C ASP A 464 -13.27 -14.64 -17.44
N PRO A 465 -14.42 -14.91 -18.10
CA PRO A 465 -15.46 -13.90 -18.29
C PRO A 465 -15.97 -13.25 -16.99
N ALA A 466 -15.92 -13.97 -15.86
CA ALA A 466 -16.24 -13.41 -14.54
C ALA A 466 -15.29 -12.24 -14.15
N GLY A 467 -14.08 -12.21 -14.71
CA GLY A 467 -13.04 -11.20 -14.53
C GLY A 467 -12.32 -11.29 -13.18
N TRP A 468 -13.08 -11.42 -12.10
CA TRP A 468 -12.59 -11.29 -10.73
C TRP A 468 -12.90 -12.54 -9.89
N ALA A 469 -12.00 -12.89 -8.98
CA ALA A 469 -12.15 -14.06 -8.09
C ALA A 469 -12.44 -13.65 -6.64
N GLN A 470 -13.22 -14.47 -5.94
CA GLN A 470 -13.44 -14.30 -4.50
C GLN A 470 -12.17 -14.63 -3.73
N TRP A 471 -11.95 -13.96 -2.59
CA TRP A 471 -10.91 -14.36 -1.63
C TRP A 471 -11.40 -15.47 -0.71
N SER A 472 -12.51 -15.23 0.01
CA SER A 472 -13.14 -16.19 0.91
C SER A 472 -14.60 -15.83 1.17
N GLY A 473 -15.54 -16.57 0.56
CA GLY A 473 -16.97 -16.28 0.66
C GLY A 473 -17.32 -14.87 0.17
N ASP A 474 -18.29 -14.23 0.81
CA ASP A 474 -18.80 -12.91 0.41
C ASP A 474 -18.08 -11.74 1.09
N GLN A 475 -16.97 -12.01 1.80
CA GLN A 475 -16.25 -10.97 2.54
C GLN A 475 -15.65 -9.92 1.58
N GLY A 476 -16.02 -8.66 1.79
CA GLY A 476 -15.50 -7.52 1.04
C GLY A 476 -16.16 -7.28 -0.32
N LEU A 477 -17.07 -8.15 -0.78
CA LEU A 477 -17.68 -8.01 -2.11
C LEU A 477 -18.62 -6.80 -2.24
N ASP A 478 -19.10 -6.27 -1.11
CA ASP A 478 -19.93 -5.08 -0.97
C ASP A 478 -19.13 -3.78 -0.76
N THR A 479 -17.85 -3.90 -0.38
CA THR A 479 -17.04 -2.79 0.12
C THR A 479 -15.75 -2.57 -0.69
N LEU A 480 -15.34 -3.55 -1.50
CA LEU A 480 -14.27 -3.40 -2.49
C LEU A 480 -14.67 -2.39 -3.59
N TYR A 481 -13.68 -1.96 -4.36
CA TYR A 481 -13.89 -1.16 -5.57
C TYR A 481 -13.05 -1.74 -6.70
N TYR A 482 -13.67 -2.53 -7.58
CA TYR A 482 -13.06 -3.11 -8.78
C TYR A 482 -13.65 -2.46 -10.02
N GLY A 483 -12.80 -1.73 -10.74
CA GLY A 483 -13.20 -0.88 -11.86
C GLY A 483 -12.59 -1.30 -13.18
N GLU A 484 -13.39 -1.27 -14.24
CA GLU A 484 -12.94 -1.41 -15.63
C GLU A 484 -13.41 -0.19 -16.45
N TYR A 485 -12.50 0.46 -17.19
CA TYR A 485 -12.78 1.62 -18.05
C TYR A 485 -12.10 1.48 -19.41
N ASP A 486 -12.89 1.56 -20.48
CA ASP A 486 -12.44 1.62 -21.89
C ASP A 486 -11.34 0.59 -22.27
N ASN A 487 -11.41 -0.60 -21.67
CA ASN A 487 -10.50 -1.69 -21.97
C ASN A 487 -10.83 -2.31 -23.34
N THR A 488 -9.79 -2.72 -24.07
CA THR A 488 -9.91 -3.32 -25.40
C THR A 488 -9.42 -4.77 -25.39
N GLY A 489 -9.62 -5.49 -26.50
CA GLY A 489 -9.21 -6.89 -26.63
C GLY A 489 -10.33 -7.89 -26.32
N PRO A 490 -10.12 -9.17 -26.64
CA PRO A 490 -11.17 -10.18 -26.58
C PRO A 490 -11.60 -10.55 -25.14
N GLY A 491 -10.76 -10.31 -24.13
CA GLY A 491 -11.08 -10.52 -22.71
C GLY A 491 -11.72 -9.31 -22.01
N SER A 492 -11.93 -8.19 -22.71
CA SER A 492 -12.41 -6.94 -22.08
C SER A 492 -13.93 -6.82 -21.94
N GLY A 493 -14.70 -7.78 -22.47
CA GLY A 493 -16.16 -7.75 -22.38
C GLY A 493 -16.68 -7.82 -20.94
N THR A 494 -17.60 -6.93 -20.57
CA THR A 494 -18.08 -6.78 -19.18
C THR A 494 -19.43 -7.44 -18.89
N GLU A 495 -20.10 -8.00 -19.89
CA GLU A 495 -21.49 -8.51 -19.78
C GLU A 495 -21.62 -9.73 -18.85
N ASP A 496 -20.58 -10.56 -18.76
CA ASP A 496 -20.55 -11.79 -17.96
C ASP A 496 -19.71 -11.65 -16.67
N ARG A 497 -19.34 -10.41 -16.31
CA ARG A 497 -18.57 -10.12 -15.09
C ARG A 497 -19.39 -10.45 -13.84
N VAL A 498 -18.69 -10.61 -12.72
CA VAL A 498 -19.31 -10.81 -11.41
C VAL A 498 -20.36 -9.73 -11.08
N SER A 499 -21.41 -10.11 -10.37
CA SER A 499 -22.51 -9.21 -9.97
C SER A 499 -22.32 -8.60 -8.58
N TRP A 500 -21.07 -8.37 -8.16
CA TRP A 500 -20.76 -7.84 -6.83
C TRP A 500 -21.08 -6.34 -6.76
N GLU A 501 -21.54 -5.85 -5.60
CA GLU A 501 -21.85 -4.42 -5.43
C GLU A 501 -20.60 -3.54 -5.57
N GLY A 502 -19.42 -4.03 -5.17
CA GLY A 502 -18.15 -3.34 -5.35
C GLY A 502 -17.53 -3.43 -6.76
N TYR A 503 -18.16 -4.13 -7.71
CA TYR A 503 -17.70 -4.16 -9.11
C TYR A 503 -18.37 -3.04 -9.91
N HIS A 504 -17.58 -2.34 -10.74
CA HIS A 504 -18.00 -1.15 -11.46
C HIS A 504 -17.46 -1.15 -12.90
N VAL A 505 -18.37 -1.00 -13.86
CA VAL A 505 -18.00 -0.44 -15.18
C VAL A 505 -17.95 1.08 -15.00
N MET A 506 -16.75 1.63 -15.04
CA MET A 506 -16.49 3.02 -14.66
C MET A 506 -16.86 4.00 -15.77
N ASP A 507 -17.13 5.25 -15.41
CA ASP A 507 -17.17 6.37 -16.35
C ASP A 507 -15.84 7.16 -16.37
N TYR A 508 -15.75 8.20 -17.19
CA TYR A 508 -14.55 9.03 -17.30
C TYR A 508 -14.21 9.73 -15.97
N ASN A 509 -15.20 10.19 -15.21
CA ASN A 509 -14.93 10.89 -13.95
C ASN A 509 -14.40 9.92 -12.90
N ASP A 510 -14.96 8.71 -12.83
CA ASP A 510 -14.45 7.63 -12.00
C ASP A 510 -12.99 7.32 -12.36
N ALA A 511 -12.71 7.04 -13.64
CA ALA A 511 -11.38 6.73 -14.15
C ALA A 511 -10.37 7.85 -13.88
N SER A 512 -10.77 9.13 -14.04
CA SER A 512 -9.90 10.28 -13.82
C SER A 512 -9.33 10.36 -12.40
N ASN A 513 -10.02 9.83 -11.38
CA ASN A 513 -9.53 9.82 -10.01
C ASN A 513 -8.37 8.84 -9.79
N PHE A 514 -8.13 7.94 -10.74
CA PHE A 514 -7.13 6.88 -10.66
C PHE A 514 -5.90 7.14 -11.54
N THR A 515 -5.83 8.29 -12.23
CA THR A 515 -4.71 8.65 -13.10
C THR A 515 -3.50 9.12 -12.31
N VAL A 516 -2.37 9.26 -13.00
CA VAL A 516 -1.10 9.66 -12.40
C VAL A 516 -1.20 10.99 -11.62
N SER A 517 -1.79 12.03 -12.21
CA SER A 517 -1.89 13.35 -11.57
C SER A 517 -2.80 13.37 -10.35
N GLU A 518 -3.92 12.64 -10.37
CA GLU A 518 -4.90 12.68 -9.29
C GLU A 518 -4.59 11.67 -8.17
N PHE A 519 -4.22 10.44 -8.54
CA PHE A 519 -4.10 9.33 -7.59
C PHE A 519 -2.78 9.30 -6.83
N ILE A 520 -1.68 9.59 -7.53
CA ILE A 520 -0.32 9.57 -6.95
C ILE A 520 0.35 10.93 -6.99
N THR A 521 -0.40 12.00 -7.32
CA THR A 521 0.12 13.38 -7.39
C THR A 521 1.36 13.48 -8.28
N GLY A 522 1.35 12.77 -9.41
CA GLY A 522 2.53 12.53 -10.25
C GLY A 522 3.25 13.80 -10.69
N ASP A 523 2.50 14.83 -11.07
CA ASP A 523 3.01 16.14 -11.51
C ASP A 523 3.99 16.80 -10.51
N GLU A 524 3.93 16.43 -9.23
CA GLU A 524 4.79 17.02 -8.22
C GLU A 524 6.17 16.38 -8.12
N TRP A 525 6.33 15.16 -8.64
CA TRP A 525 7.54 14.37 -8.42
C TRP A 525 8.03 13.57 -9.62
N LEU A 526 7.16 13.13 -10.53
CA LEU A 526 7.58 12.32 -11.69
C LEU A 526 8.40 13.12 -12.70
N ASP A 527 8.10 14.41 -12.88
CA ASP A 527 8.92 15.33 -13.68
C ASP A 527 10.41 15.33 -13.27
N SER A 528 10.68 15.04 -11.99
CA SER A 528 12.03 14.99 -11.45
C SER A 528 12.77 13.67 -11.72
N THR A 529 12.05 12.65 -12.17
CA THR A 529 12.62 11.33 -12.45
C THR A 529 13.19 11.27 -13.86
N SER A 530 12.72 12.14 -14.76
CA SER A 530 12.97 12.08 -16.21
C SER A 530 12.37 10.84 -16.88
N PHE A 531 11.56 10.05 -16.16
CA PHE A 531 10.81 8.95 -16.73
C PHE A 531 9.53 9.47 -17.40
N PRO A 532 9.14 8.92 -18.56
CA PRO A 532 7.92 9.34 -19.22
C PRO A 532 6.69 8.88 -18.42
N TYR A 533 5.66 9.71 -18.41
CA TYR A 533 4.37 9.38 -17.85
C TYR A 533 3.26 10.17 -18.55
N ASP A 534 2.05 9.61 -18.58
CA ASP A 534 0.85 10.29 -19.05
C ASP A 534 -0.01 10.68 -17.82
N ASP A 535 -0.41 11.95 -17.76
CA ASP A 535 -1.04 12.60 -16.60
C ASP A 535 -2.48 12.10 -16.29
N GLY A 536 -3.25 11.86 -17.34
CA GLY A 536 -4.70 11.68 -17.32
C GLY A 536 -5.14 10.34 -17.88
N VAL A 537 -6.46 10.22 -18.09
CA VAL A 537 -7.08 9.22 -18.96
C VAL A 537 -6.76 9.60 -20.39
#